data_AF-A0A291QVQ0-F1
#
_entry.id   AF-A0A291QVQ0-F1
#
_cell.length_a   1.000
_cell.length_b   1.000
_cell.length_c   1.000
_cell.angle_alpha   90.00
_cell.angle_beta   90.00
_cell.angle_gamma   90.00
#
_symmetry.space_group_name_H-M   'P 1'
#
loop_
_entity.id
_entity.type
_entity.pdbx_description
1 polymer ?
#
loop_
_entity_poly.entity_id
_entity_poly.type
_entity_poly.pdbx_seq_one_letter_code
_entity_poly.pdbx_strand_id
1 'polypeptide(L)'
;MKKLLSFFAIALILVISACSKESSGDSKPAISFKEFSTDVLTLDFPSDYKFGITLNIQDKDGDIEDSAFVKIRFLDPPEDRNYQPYQMPELGVYGGKDIDAELVLYLNMIDFNRDNQPEVDSVYFDIFVKDRKGNYSDTITTPKMAYHSL
;
A
#
# COMPACT_ATOMS: atom_id res chain seq x y z
N MET A 1 25.97 -52.34 -35.77
CA MET A 1 26.14 -51.29 -34.73
C MET A 1 25.56 -49.97 -35.25
N LYS A 2 24.24 -49.79 -35.17
CA LYS A 2 23.52 -48.58 -35.67
C LYS A 2 22.22 -48.39 -34.88
N LYS A 3 22.25 -48.31 -33.54
CA LYS A 3 21.03 -48.16 -32.73
C LYS A 3 21.21 -47.38 -31.42
N LEU A 4 22.19 -46.47 -31.34
CA LEU A 4 22.45 -45.74 -30.08
C LEU A 4 22.50 -44.21 -30.23
N LEU A 5 22.18 -43.66 -31.41
CA LEU A 5 22.26 -42.22 -31.66
C LEU A 5 20.91 -41.49 -31.70
N SER A 6 19.78 -42.20 -31.50
CA SER A 6 18.45 -41.60 -31.66
C SER A 6 17.74 -41.19 -30.36
N PHE A 7 18.30 -41.50 -29.19
CA PHE A 7 17.65 -41.20 -27.90
C PHE A 7 18.12 -39.89 -27.24
N PHE A 8 19.20 -39.26 -27.74
CA PHE A 8 19.73 -38.03 -27.14
C PHE A 8 19.09 -36.74 -27.68
N ALA A 9 18.38 -36.82 -28.82
CA ALA A 9 17.80 -35.64 -29.47
C ALA A 9 16.43 -35.21 -28.91
N ILE A 10 15.74 -36.07 -28.15
CA ILE A 10 14.39 -35.79 -27.63
C ILE A 10 14.43 -35.24 -26.19
N ALA A 11 15.50 -35.49 -25.44
CA ALA A 11 15.63 -35.05 -24.05
C ALA A 11 16.00 -33.55 -23.89
N LEU A 12 16.47 -32.89 -24.97
CA LEU A 12 16.97 -31.51 -24.88
C LEU A 12 15.90 -30.44 -25.15
N ILE A 13 14.72 -30.81 -25.64
CA ILE A 13 13.64 -29.86 -25.97
C ILE A 13 12.73 -29.57 -24.75
N LEU A 14 12.81 -30.37 -23.69
CA LEU A 14 11.97 -30.22 -22.49
C LEU A 14 12.51 -29.24 -21.44
N VAL A 15 13.70 -28.65 -21.62
CA VAL A 15 14.33 -27.80 -20.59
C VAL A 15 14.10 -26.29 -20.82
N ILE A 16 13.50 -25.89 -21.94
CA ILE A 16 13.33 -24.47 -22.30
C ILE A 16 11.91 -23.91 -22.11
N SER A 17 10.99 -24.66 -21.50
CA SER A 17 9.63 -24.17 -21.17
C SER A 17 9.39 -23.94 -19.67
N ALA A 18 10.43 -24.01 -18.85
CA ALA A 18 10.37 -23.67 -17.43
C ALA A 18 11.06 -22.32 -17.11
N CYS A 19 11.02 -21.37 -18.05
CA CYS A 19 10.66 -20.03 -17.59
C CYS A 19 9.15 -20.09 -17.43
N SER A 20 8.71 -20.52 -16.24
CA SER A 20 7.48 -20.02 -15.68
C SER A 20 7.55 -18.51 -15.88
N LYS A 21 6.86 -18.04 -16.91
CA LYS A 21 6.13 -16.79 -16.80
C LYS A 21 5.44 -16.98 -15.46
N GLU A 22 5.93 -16.33 -14.43
CA GLU A 22 5.10 -15.98 -13.31
C GLU A 22 3.99 -15.18 -13.96
N SER A 23 2.98 -15.88 -14.47
CA SER A 23 1.65 -15.35 -14.43
C SER A 23 1.42 -15.27 -12.94
N SER A 24 1.79 -14.13 -12.35
CA SER A 24 1.16 -13.66 -11.14
C SER A 24 -0.33 -13.56 -11.50
N GLY A 25 -0.99 -14.71 -11.42
CA GLY A 25 -2.41 -14.85 -11.16
C GLY A 25 -2.71 -14.49 -9.71
N ASP A 26 -1.80 -13.78 -9.03
CA ASP A 26 -2.13 -12.98 -7.87
C ASP A 26 -2.88 -11.75 -8.39
N SER A 27 -4.18 -11.73 -8.10
CA SER A 27 -5.04 -10.56 -8.08
C SER A 27 -4.63 -9.53 -7.01
N LYS A 28 -3.33 -9.46 -6.69
CA LYS A 28 -2.81 -8.64 -5.62
C LYS A 28 -3.25 -7.19 -5.82
N PRO A 29 -3.81 -6.55 -4.79
CA PRO A 29 -4.19 -5.15 -4.89
C PRO A 29 -2.94 -4.29 -5.08
N ALA A 30 -3.07 -3.23 -5.87
CA ALA A 30 -2.05 -2.21 -6.07
C ALA A 30 -2.57 -0.86 -5.57
N ILE A 31 -1.68 -0.08 -4.94
CA ILE A 31 -1.99 1.27 -4.48
C ILE A 31 -0.92 2.24 -4.95
N SER A 32 -1.29 3.51 -5.14
CA SER A 32 -0.34 4.60 -5.36
C SER A 32 -0.81 5.89 -4.72
N PHE A 33 0.15 6.69 -4.24
CA PHE A 33 -0.12 8.00 -3.64
C PHE A 33 -0.47 9.03 -4.73
N LYS A 34 -1.47 9.87 -4.45
CA LYS A 34 -1.78 11.04 -5.28
C LYS A 34 -1.45 12.35 -4.58
N GLU A 35 -2.10 12.62 -3.46
CA GLU A 35 -1.97 13.90 -2.76
C GLU A 35 -2.33 13.81 -1.27
N PHE A 36 -1.94 14.84 -0.53
CA PHE A 36 -2.41 15.11 0.82
C PHE A 36 -3.51 16.16 0.77
N SER A 37 -4.40 16.15 1.76
CA SER A 37 -5.46 17.16 1.87
C SER A 37 -4.96 18.56 2.27
N THR A 38 -3.67 18.69 2.61
CA THR A 38 -2.99 19.94 2.99
C THR A 38 -1.48 19.80 2.75
N ASP A 39 -0.80 20.91 2.51
CA ASP A 39 0.66 20.96 2.30
C ASP A 39 1.46 20.85 3.62
N VAL A 40 0.83 21.22 4.74
CA VAL A 40 1.45 21.22 6.08
C VAL A 40 0.50 20.53 7.06
N LEU A 41 1.04 19.61 7.85
CA LEU A 41 0.33 18.98 8.95
C LEU A 41 0.64 19.76 10.24
N THR A 42 -0.37 20.45 10.78
CA THR A 42 -0.26 21.19 12.05
C THR A 42 -1.22 20.63 13.10
N LEU A 43 -0.79 20.60 14.37
CA LEU A 43 -1.66 20.28 15.50
C LEU A 43 -2.66 21.41 15.84
N ASP A 44 -2.59 22.55 15.14
CA ASP A 44 -3.55 23.66 15.27
C ASP A 44 -4.91 23.38 14.66
N PHE A 45 -5.01 22.33 13.84
CA PHE A 45 -6.30 21.94 13.29
C PHE A 45 -7.28 21.54 14.40
N PRO A 46 -8.58 21.85 14.25
CA PRO A 46 -9.60 21.37 15.16
C PRO A 46 -9.50 19.86 15.40
N SER A 47 -9.80 19.39 16.61
CA SER A 47 -9.68 17.96 16.96
C SER A 47 -10.55 17.03 16.11
N ASP A 48 -11.62 17.55 15.50
CA ASP A 48 -12.52 16.85 14.59
C ASP A 48 -12.07 16.89 13.12
N TYR A 49 -11.03 17.66 12.79
CA TYR A 49 -10.42 17.65 11.46
C TYR A 49 -9.89 16.24 11.14
N LYS A 50 -10.05 15.84 9.88
CA LYS A 50 -9.55 14.58 9.34
C LYS A 50 -8.51 14.88 8.29
N PHE A 51 -7.28 14.42 8.52
CA PHE A 51 -6.22 14.53 7.53
C PHE A 51 -6.45 13.49 6.44
N GLY A 52 -6.56 13.94 5.19
CA GLY A 52 -6.81 13.07 4.04
C GLY A 52 -5.54 12.71 3.29
N ILE A 53 -5.39 11.42 2.96
CA ILE A 53 -4.39 10.92 2.03
C ILE A 53 -5.14 10.33 0.83
N THR A 54 -5.03 10.95 -0.34
CA THR A 54 -5.66 10.48 -1.57
C THR A 54 -4.79 9.43 -2.22
N LEU A 55 -5.36 8.25 -2.45
CA LEU A 55 -4.71 7.09 -3.06
C LEU A 55 -5.48 6.65 -4.31
N ASN A 56 -4.77 6.17 -5.32
CA ASN A 56 -5.37 5.28 -6.31
C ASN A 56 -5.26 3.83 -5.83
N ILE A 57 -6.32 3.06 -6.06
CA ILE A 57 -6.40 1.64 -5.72
C ILE A 57 -6.83 0.85 -6.94
N GLN A 58 -6.14 -0.27 -7.19
CA GLN A 58 -6.43 -1.19 -8.27
C GLN A 58 -6.52 -2.61 -7.73
N ASP A 59 -7.60 -3.31 -8.06
CA ASP A 59 -7.81 -4.70 -7.68
C ASP A 59 -8.58 -5.41 -8.79
N LYS A 60 -8.02 -6.51 -9.30
CA LYS A 60 -8.61 -7.24 -10.43
C LYS A 60 -9.81 -8.11 -10.04
N ASP A 61 -9.89 -8.51 -8.77
CA ASP A 61 -10.93 -9.43 -8.31
C ASP A 61 -12.09 -8.68 -7.64
N GLY A 62 -11.94 -7.39 -7.39
CA GLY A 62 -12.95 -6.54 -6.79
C GLY A 62 -13.36 -6.98 -5.38
N ASP A 63 -12.42 -7.58 -4.65
CA ASP A 63 -12.59 -8.17 -3.33
C ASP A 63 -11.65 -7.58 -2.28
N ILE A 64 -11.18 -6.37 -2.51
CA ILE A 64 -10.40 -5.61 -1.54
C ILE A 64 -11.07 -5.51 -0.16
N GLU A 65 -10.29 -5.64 0.92
CA GLU A 65 -10.79 -5.38 2.27
C GLU A 65 -11.02 -3.88 2.46
N ASP A 66 -11.75 -3.54 3.52
CA ASP A 66 -12.16 -2.18 3.84
C ASP A 66 -11.14 -1.44 4.71
N SER A 67 -9.91 -1.96 4.81
CA SER A 67 -8.86 -1.42 5.70
C SER A 67 -7.54 -1.20 4.97
N ALA A 68 -6.93 -0.05 5.24
CA ALA A 68 -5.53 0.25 4.91
C ALA A 68 -4.69 0.24 6.17
N PHE A 69 -3.48 -0.30 6.10
CA PHE A 69 -2.54 -0.32 7.22
C PHE A 69 -1.53 0.79 7.04
N VAL A 70 -1.49 1.71 7.99
CA VAL A 70 -0.66 2.91 7.92
C VAL A 70 0.34 2.92 9.07
N LYS A 71 1.60 3.17 8.73
CA LYS A 71 2.65 3.51 9.68
C LYS A 71 3.04 4.97 9.48
N ILE A 72 2.92 5.74 10.57
CA ILE A 72 3.32 7.14 10.62
C ILE A 72 4.80 7.22 10.99
N ARG A 73 5.56 8.01 10.26
CA ARG A 73 7.00 8.21 10.47
C ARG A 73 7.31 9.69 10.58
N PHE A 74 7.91 10.07 11.70
CA PHE A 74 8.42 11.41 11.91
C PHE A 74 9.92 11.45 11.65
N LEU A 75 10.41 12.61 11.22
CA LEU A 75 11.82 12.87 10.99
C LEU A 75 12.32 13.94 11.95
N ASP A 76 13.56 13.76 12.39
CA ASP A 76 14.34 14.74 13.13
C ASP A 76 13.63 15.29 14.40
N PRO A 77 13.54 14.50 15.49
CA PRO A 77 14.10 13.16 15.65
C PRO A 77 13.25 12.05 15.00
N PRO A 78 13.89 10.97 14.49
CA PRO A 78 13.17 9.87 13.88
C PRO A 78 12.31 9.11 14.91
N GLU A 79 11.02 8.98 14.61
CA GLU A 79 10.06 8.18 15.37
C GLU A 79 9.22 7.35 14.41
N ASP A 80 9.26 6.03 14.58
CA ASP A 80 8.47 5.08 13.80
C ASP A 80 7.32 4.52 14.65
N ARG A 81 6.08 4.73 14.21
CA ARG A 81 4.92 4.10 14.85
C ARG A 81 4.68 2.68 14.31
N ASN A 82 3.90 1.89 15.03
CA ASN A 82 3.43 0.61 14.52
C ASN A 82 2.39 0.82 13.42
N TYR A 83 2.26 -0.15 12.51
CA TYR A 83 1.13 -0.15 11.58
C TYR A 83 -0.19 -0.20 12.35
N GLN A 84 -1.09 0.71 12.01
CA GLN A 84 -2.47 0.73 12.51
C GLN A 84 -3.45 0.58 11.35
N PRO A 85 -4.56 -0.14 11.54
CA PRO A 85 -5.60 -0.21 10.52
C PRO A 85 -6.42 1.08 10.50
N TYR A 86 -6.68 1.59 9.29
CA TYR A 86 -7.57 2.71 9.02
C TYR A 86 -8.65 2.26 8.06
N GLN A 87 -9.90 2.57 8.40
CA GLN A 87 -11.05 2.24 7.57
C GLN A 87 -10.98 3.02 6.26
N MET A 88 -10.96 2.31 5.13
CA MET A 88 -11.18 2.88 3.81
C MET A 88 -12.67 3.19 3.63
N PRO A 89 -13.01 4.22 2.83
CA PRO A 89 -14.41 4.44 2.47
C PRO A 89 -15.00 3.17 1.83
N GLU A 90 -16.31 2.96 1.99
CA GLU A 90 -16.98 1.84 1.34
C GLU A 90 -16.80 1.96 -0.18
N LEU A 91 -15.89 1.16 -0.73
CA LEU A 91 -15.73 1.04 -2.17
C LEU A 91 -16.96 0.31 -2.77
N GLY A 92 -17.75 -0.38 -1.94
CA GLY A 92 -18.84 -1.24 -2.40
C GLY A 92 -18.29 -2.59 -2.87
N VAL A 93 -19.10 -3.64 -2.74
CA VAL A 93 -18.70 -4.97 -3.21
C VAL A 93 -18.83 -4.99 -4.73
N TYR A 94 -17.73 -4.78 -5.44
CA TYR A 94 -17.71 -4.80 -6.90
C TYR A 94 -17.72 -6.21 -7.51
N GLY A 95 -17.93 -7.25 -6.70
CA GLY A 95 -18.48 -8.54 -7.13
C GLY A 95 -17.74 -9.19 -8.30
N GLY A 96 -16.41 -9.27 -8.24
CA GLY A 96 -15.61 -9.91 -9.28
C GLY A 96 -15.28 -9.03 -10.48
N LYS A 97 -15.35 -7.70 -10.34
CA LYS A 97 -14.97 -6.74 -11.38
C LYS A 97 -13.73 -5.96 -10.97
N ASP A 98 -12.91 -5.64 -11.96
CA ASP A 98 -11.78 -4.73 -11.84
C ASP A 98 -12.20 -3.42 -11.15
N ILE A 99 -11.54 -3.13 -10.03
CA ILE A 99 -11.57 -1.84 -9.35
C ILE A 99 -10.36 -1.04 -9.86
N ASP A 100 -10.63 0.17 -10.32
CA ASP A 100 -9.65 1.26 -10.46
C ASP A 100 -10.32 2.52 -9.94
N ALA A 101 -9.97 2.91 -8.73
CA ALA A 101 -10.66 3.95 -8.00
C ALA A 101 -9.70 4.90 -7.30
N GLU A 102 -10.18 6.11 -7.05
CA GLU A 102 -9.55 7.05 -6.14
C GLU A 102 -10.29 6.98 -4.80
N LEU A 103 -9.53 6.90 -3.71
CA LEU A 103 -10.07 6.94 -2.35
C LEU A 103 -9.31 7.94 -1.51
N VAL A 104 -9.99 8.50 -0.52
CA VAL A 104 -9.38 9.36 0.49
C VAL A 104 -9.35 8.58 1.80
N LEU A 105 -8.14 8.32 2.30
CA LEU A 105 -7.92 7.71 3.61
C LEU A 105 -7.84 8.81 4.67
N TYR A 106 -8.71 8.74 5.67
CA TYR A 106 -8.78 9.75 6.72
C TYR A 106 -8.07 9.29 8.01
N LEU A 107 -7.08 10.07 8.44
CA LEU A 107 -6.39 9.93 9.72
C LEU A 107 -6.93 10.98 10.71
N ASN A 108 -6.93 10.66 12.00
CA ASN A 108 -7.38 11.58 13.03
C ASN A 108 -6.23 12.46 13.51
N MET A 109 -6.52 13.70 13.91
CA MET A 109 -5.48 14.58 14.46
C MET A 109 -4.79 14.00 15.71
N ILE A 110 -5.51 13.21 16.51
CA ILE A 110 -4.94 12.53 17.68
C ILE A 110 -3.84 11.51 17.31
N ASP A 111 -3.87 10.95 16.10
CA ASP A 111 -2.88 10.01 15.58
C ASP A 111 -1.52 10.68 15.31
N PHE A 112 -1.45 12.01 15.41
CA PHE A 112 -0.25 12.83 15.24
C PHE A 112 0.22 13.51 16.51
N ASN A 113 -0.47 13.30 17.63
CA ASN A 113 -0.06 13.87 18.91
C ASN A 113 1.30 13.29 19.33
N ARG A 114 2.22 14.17 19.75
CA ARG A 114 3.58 13.87 20.21
C ARG A 114 3.87 14.55 21.55
N ASP A 115 2.89 14.57 22.45
CA ASP A 115 3.02 15.13 23.81
C ASP A 115 4.34 14.72 24.49
N ASN A 116 5.08 15.72 24.97
CA ASN A 116 6.38 15.57 25.65
C ASN A 116 7.50 14.94 24.78
N GLN A 117 7.37 14.95 23.45
CA GLN A 117 8.45 14.58 22.54
C GLN A 117 9.14 15.83 21.98
N PRO A 118 10.39 15.73 21.50
CA PRO A 118 11.05 16.83 20.79
C PRO A 118 10.28 17.18 19.51
N GLU A 119 10.25 18.46 19.14
CA GLU A 119 9.69 18.93 17.86
C GLU A 119 10.27 18.15 16.67
N VAL A 120 9.46 17.94 15.65
CA VAL A 120 9.83 17.28 14.39
C VAL A 120 9.47 18.17 13.22
N ASP A 121 10.29 18.13 12.18
CA ASP A 121 10.12 19.03 11.03
C ASP A 121 9.29 18.40 9.92
N SER A 122 9.18 17.07 9.89
CA SER A 122 8.54 16.37 8.78
C SER A 122 7.91 15.04 9.17
N VAL A 123 6.86 14.68 8.44
CA VAL A 123 6.15 13.41 8.57
C VAL A 123 5.96 12.76 7.19
N TYR A 124 5.91 11.43 7.16
CA TYR A 124 5.55 10.64 5.98
C TYR A 124 4.93 9.31 6.39
N PHE A 125 4.37 8.58 5.43
CA PHE A 125 3.54 7.41 5.70
C PHE A 125 4.01 6.21 4.87
N ASP A 126 4.10 5.05 5.52
CA ASP A 126 4.13 3.75 4.84
C ASP A 126 2.73 3.17 4.86
N ILE A 127 2.21 2.77 3.70
CA ILE A 127 0.83 2.31 3.53
C ILE A 127 0.80 1.02 2.74
N PHE A 128 0.00 0.05 3.18
CA PHE A 128 -0.38 -1.12 2.39
C PHE A 128 -1.84 -1.50 2.64
N VAL A 129 -2.43 -2.26 1.72
CA VAL A 129 -3.80 -2.78 1.82
C VAL A 129 -3.80 -4.30 1.71
N LYS A 130 -4.92 -4.92 2.07
CA LYS A 130 -5.14 -6.35 2.03
C LYS A 130 -6.45 -6.66 1.30
N ASP A 131 -6.50 -7.74 0.54
CA ASP A 131 -7.75 -8.25 -0.04
C ASP A 131 -8.37 -9.37 0.82
N ARG A 132 -9.63 -9.73 0.52
CA ARG A 132 -10.37 -10.74 1.28
C ARG A 132 -9.79 -12.15 1.12
N LYS A 133 -8.95 -12.38 0.10
CA LYS A 133 -8.25 -13.65 -0.14
C LYS A 133 -6.93 -13.75 0.63
N GLY A 134 -6.51 -12.68 1.29
CA GLY A 134 -5.29 -12.65 2.08
C GLY A 134 -4.06 -12.12 1.35
N ASN A 135 -4.21 -11.58 0.14
CA ASN A 135 -3.11 -10.96 -0.58
C ASN A 135 -2.89 -9.53 -0.08
N TYR A 136 -1.62 -9.14 0.01
CA TYR A 136 -1.20 -7.81 0.44
C TYR A 136 -0.66 -7.03 -0.75
N SER A 137 -0.97 -5.73 -0.82
CA SER A 137 -0.29 -4.83 -1.73
C SER A 137 1.19 -4.70 -1.40
N ASP A 138 1.97 -4.15 -2.33
CA ASP A 138 3.26 -3.60 -1.93
C ASP A 138 3.05 -2.43 -0.99
N THR A 139 4.00 -2.21 -0.09
CA THR A 139 4.01 -1.02 0.76
C THR A 139 4.48 0.16 -0.08
N ILE A 140 3.68 1.22 -0.12
CA ILE A 140 4.09 2.50 -0.68
C ILE A 140 4.58 3.43 0.43
N THR A 141 5.53 4.29 0.11
CA THR A 141 5.98 5.37 0.99
C THR A 141 5.56 6.69 0.37
N THR A 142 4.85 7.53 1.11
CA THR A 142 4.43 8.85 0.62
C THR A 142 5.62 9.82 0.57
N PRO A 143 5.50 10.92 -0.19
CA PRO A 143 6.39 12.06 -0.01
C PRO A 143 6.39 12.55 1.44
N LYS A 144 7.49 13.21 1.83
CA LYS A 144 7.59 13.91 3.11
C LYS A 144 6.80 15.20 3.04
N MET A 145 6.10 15.54 4.12
CA MET A 145 5.43 16.84 4.28
C MET A 145 5.91 17.51 5.56
N ALA A 146 5.80 18.84 5.59
CA ALA A 146 6.15 19.61 6.78
C ALA A 146 5.19 19.29 7.93
N TYR A 147 5.75 19.15 9.14
CA TYR A 147 5.00 18.97 10.38
C TYR A 147 5.22 20.18 11.28
N HIS A 148 4.17 20.60 11.97
CA HIS A 148 4.23 21.67 12.97
C HIS A 148 3.46 21.27 14.22
N SER A 149 4.13 21.30 15.37
CA SER A 149 3.52 21.22 16.70
C SER A 149 3.84 22.50 17.45
N LEU A 150 2.83 23.14 18.04
CA LEU A 150 3.01 24.27 18.95
C LEU A 150 3.53 23.85 20.33
#